data_AF-A0A4Q6B352-F1
#
_entry.id   AF-A0A4Q6B352-F1
#
_cell.length_a   1.000
_cell.length_b   1.000
_cell.length_c   1.000
_cell.angle_alpha   90.00
_cell.angle_beta   90.00
_cell.angle_gamma   90.00
#
_symmetry.space_group_name_H-M   'P 1'
#
loop_
_entity.id
_entity.type
_entity.pdbx_description
1 polymer ?
#
loop_
_entity_poly.entity_id
_entity_poly.type
_entity_poly.pdbx_seq_one_letter_code
_entity_poly.pdbx_strand_id
1 'polypeptide(L)'
;MAKIISSLIIALGSMHVLFAFPLHANTETLWFVGAGLAIILAGLLNFVALDRHGSSFTMWVAIVVNATMCALFFYAVRILNEPQVYVGVAVFLIATAAFAGQLVQKKQSRL
;
A
#
# COMPACT_ATOMS: atom_id res chain seq x y z
N MET A 1 3.97 0.94 -14.67
CA MET A 1 3.87 -0.09 -13.63
C MET A 1 3.51 0.49 -12.27
N ALA A 2 4.37 1.32 -11.64
CA ALA A 2 4.12 1.85 -10.29
C ALA A 2 2.74 2.53 -10.11
N LYS A 3 2.32 3.39 -11.06
CA LYS A 3 0.98 4.02 -11.03
C LYS A 3 -0.18 3.02 -11.02
N ILE A 4 -0.08 1.94 -11.79
CA ILE A 4 -1.12 0.90 -11.87
C ILE A 4 -1.23 0.18 -10.52
N ILE A 5 -0.09 -0.19 -9.93
CA ILE A 5 -0.06 -0.83 -8.61
C ILE A 5 -0.61 0.11 -7.54
N SER A 6 -0.27 1.39 -7.58
CA SER A 6 -0.85 2.40 -6.67
C SER A 6 -2.37 2.48 -6.79
N SER A 7 -2.92 2.48 -8.01
CA SER A 7 -4.37 2.43 -8.23
C SER A 7 -5.00 1.16 -7.69
N LEU A 8 -4.36 0.00 -7.86
CA LEU A 8 -4.84 -1.28 -7.29
C LEU A 8 -4.83 -1.27 -5.77
N ILE A 9 -3.81 -0.68 -5.14
CA ILE A 9 -3.76 -0.51 -3.68
C ILE A 9 -4.93 0.37 -3.20
N ILE A 10 -5.18 1.51 -3.86
CA ILE A 10 -6.32 2.37 -3.51
C ILE A 10 -7.64 1.59 -3.67
N ALA A 11 -7.81 0.87 -4.78
CA ALA A 11 -9.02 0.08 -5.03
C ALA A 11 -9.24 -1.00 -3.96
N LEU A 12 -8.17 -1.71 -3.56
CA LEU A 12 -8.21 -2.70 -2.48
C LEU A 12 -8.65 -2.06 -1.15
N GLY A 13 -8.05 -0.93 -0.79
CA GLY A 13 -8.40 -0.20 0.43
C GLY A 13 -9.84 0.31 0.42
N SER A 14 -10.32 0.81 -0.73
CA SER A 14 -11.72 1.22 -0.91
C SER A 14 -12.68 0.05 -0.75
N MET A 15 -12.40 -1.12 -1.36
CA MET A 15 -13.23 -2.31 -1.17
C MET A 15 -13.24 -2.77 0.29
N HIS A 16 -12.08 -2.70 0.97
CA HIS A 16 -11.98 -3.02 2.39
C HIS A 16 -12.86 -2.10 3.24
N VAL A 17 -12.86 -0.78 3.01
CA VAL A 17 -13.76 0.14 3.73
C VAL A 17 -15.23 -0.13 3.39
N LEU A 18 -15.57 -0.39 2.12
CA LEU A 18 -16.95 -0.64 1.70
C LEU A 18 -17.54 -1.89 2.35
N PHE A 19 -16.75 -2.94 2.55
CA PHE A 19 -17.19 -4.17 3.22
C PHE A 19 -17.38 -3.98 4.74
N ALA A 20 -16.96 -2.85 5.31
CA ALA A 20 -17.27 -2.52 6.70
C ALA A 20 -18.75 -2.18 6.91
N PHE A 21 -19.46 -1.76 5.85
CA PHE A 21 -20.87 -1.39 5.92
C PHE A 21 -21.73 -2.57 5.41
N PRO A 22 -22.76 -3.05 6.17
CA PRO A 22 -23.48 -2.42 7.27
C PRO A 22 -23.26 -3.16 8.60
N LEU A 23 -22.00 -3.28 9.05
CA LEU A 23 -21.71 -3.94 10.33
C LEU A 23 -21.89 -2.96 11.49
N HIS A 24 -22.24 -3.51 12.66
CA HIS A 24 -22.47 -2.77 13.89
C HIS A 24 -21.25 -1.90 14.24
N ALA A 25 -21.50 -0.71 14.79
CA ALA A 25 -20.43 0.19 15.24
C ALA A 25 -19.74 -0.39 16.48
N ASN A 26 -18.72 -1.21 16.25
CA ASN A 26 -17.90 -1.85 17.27
C ASN A 26 -16.41 -1.68 16.96
N THR A 27 -15.55 -2.15 17.86
CA THR A 27 -14.09 -2.07 17.72
C THR A 27 -13.56 -2.81 16.50
N GLU A 28 -14.16 -3.94 16.11
CA GLU A 28 -13.74 -4.71 14.93
C GLU A 28 -13.99 -3.92 13.63
N THR A 29 -15.18 -3.33 13.50
CA THR A 29 -15.53 -2.46 12.38
C THR A 29 -14.60 -1.25 12.33
N LEU A 30 -14.23 -0.66 13.47
CA LEU A 30 -13.28 0.44 13.52
C LEU A 30 -11.87 0.03 13.03
N TRP A 31 -11.38 -1.13 13.48
CA TRP A 31 -10.10 -1.68 13.02
C TRP A 31 -10.11 -1.98 11.52
N PHE A 32 -11.21 -2.55 11.02
CA PHE A 32 -11.39 -2.87 9.61
C PHE A 32 -11.40 -1.61 8.73
N VAL A 33 -12.19 -0.59 9.10
CA VAL A 33 -12.18 0.71 8.41
C VAL A 33 -10.80 1.36 8.49
N GLY A 34 -10.17 1.35 9.66
CA GLY A 34 -8.83 1.92 9.88
C GLY A 34 -7.76 1.29 8.98
N ALA A 35 -7.77 -0.05 8.87
CA ALA A 35 -6.89 -0.77 7.95
C ALA A 35 -7.17 -0.39 6.48
N GLY A 36 -8.44 -0.29 6.10
CA GLY A 36 -8.85 0.14 4.76
C GLY A 36 -8.34 1.55 4.41
N LEU A 37 -8.50 2.50 5.34
CA LEU A 37 -7.97 3.87 5.18
C LEU A 37 -6.45 3.89 5.10
N ALA A 38 -5.74 3.10 5.90
CA ALA A 38 -4.28 2.99 5.82
C ALA A 38 -3.81 2.49 4.45
N ILE A 39 -4.53 1.51 3.88
CA ILE A 39 -4.26 1.00 2.52
C ILE A 39 -4.48 2.10 1.47
N ILE A 40 -5.60 2.85 1.55
CA ILE A 40 -5.88 3.96 0.62
C ILE A 40 -4.77 5.02 0.70
N LEU A 41 -4.40 5.43 1.91
CA LEU A 41 -3.38 6.46 2.14
C LEU A 41 -2.00 6.01 1.62
N ALA A 42 -1.65 4.73 1.78
CA ALA A 42 -0.42 4.19 1.20
C ALA A 42 -0.41 4.28 -0.35
N GLY A 43 -1.55 3.97 -0.99
CA GLY A 43 -1.70 4.11 -2.43
C GLY A 43 -1.63 5.58 -2.90
N LEU A 44 -2.24 6.51 -2.16
CA LEU A 44 -2.15 7.95 -2.45
C LEU A 44 -0.74 8.50 -2.25
N LEU A 45 -0.04 8.08 -1.20
CA LEU A 45 1.37 8.41 -0.98
C LEU A 45 2.24 7.95 -2.15
N ASN A 46 1.97 6.78 -2.72
CA ASN A 46 2.66 6.31 -3.90
C ASN A 46 2.45 7.26 -5.10
N PHE A 47 1.26 7.83 -5.28
CA PHE A 47 1.04 8.88 -6.30
C PHE A 47 1.85 10.15 -6.01
N VAL A 48 1.88 10.61 -4.76
CA VAL A 48 2.69 11.76 -4.34
C VAL A 48 4.17 11.52 -4.62
N ALA A 49 4.67 10.30 -4.39
CA ALA A 49 6.05 9.93 -4.66
C ALA A 49 6.37 9.82 -6.17
N LEU A 50 5.38 9.63 -7.03
CA LEU A 50 5.52 9.57 -8.49
C LEU A 50 5.27 10.92 -9.18
N ASP A 51 4.57 11.85 -8.53
CA ASP A 51 4.23 13.14 -9.12
C ASP A 51 5.48 13.96 -9.45
N ARG A 52 5.49 14.59 -10.63
CA ARG A 52 6.57 15.46 -11.13
C ARG A 52 7.99 14.92 -10.90
N HIS A 53 8.21 13.62 -11.13
CA HIS A 53 9.49 12.94 -10.86
C HIS A 53 9.93 13.02 -9.39
N GLY A 54 8.99 12.73 -8.48
CA GLY A 54 9.06 12.92 -7.02
C GLY A 54 10.42 12.73 -6.36
N SER A 55 10.69 13.54 -5.33
CA SER A 55 12.00 13.62 -4.69
C SER A 55 12.50 12.25 -4.16
N SER A 56 13.82 12.10 -4.01
CA SER A 56 14.38 10.89 -3.41
C SER A 56 13.82 10.64 -2.00
N PHE A 57 13.44 11.70 -1.29
CA PHE A 57 12.79 11.61 0.01
C PHE A 57 11.39 11.00 -0.10
N THR A 58 10.53 11.50 -0.99
CA THR A 58 9.16 10.94 -1.11
C THR A 58 9.16 9.51 -1.62
N MET A 59 10.11 9.15 -2.49
CA MET A 59 10.33 7.76 -2.90
C MET A 59 10.75 6.88 -1.71
N TRP A 60 11.67 7.35 -0.85
CA TRP A 60 12.06 6.61 0.35
C TRP A 60 10.89 6.41 1.32
N VAL A 61 10.10 7.45 1.58
CA VAL A 61 8.91 7.35 2.44
C VAL A 61 7.91 6.34 1.85
N ALA A 62 7.66 6.38 0.54
CA ALA A 62 6.81 5.39 -0.12
C ALA A 62 7.35 3.96 0.03
N ILE A 63 8.66 3.74 -0.14
CA ILE A 63 9.28 2.41 0.07
C ILE A 63 9.03 1.91 1.50
N VAL A 64 9.30 2.75 2.51
CA VAL A 64 9.13 2.38 3.92
C VAL A 64 7.68 2.05 4.25
N VAL A 65 6.73 2.85 3.76
CA VAL A 65 5.30 2.62 3.98
C VAL A 65 4.85 1.33 3.27
N ASN A 66 5.22 1.11 2.01
CA ASN A 66 4.85 -0.11 1.31
C ASN A 66 5.47 -1.36 1.96
N ALA A 67 6.72 -1.29 2.41
CA ALA A 67 7.39 -2.39 3.09
C ALA A 67 6.72 -2.71 4.44
N THR A 68 6.37 -1.68 5.20
CA THR A 68 5.63 -1.83 6.47
C THR A 68 4.27 -2.47 6.25
N MET A 69 3.50 -1.97 5.28
CA MET A 69 2.20 -2.55 4.93
C MET A 69 2.35 -4.00 4.46
N CYS A 70 3.35 -4.31 3.63
CA CYS A 70 3.65 -5.67 3.21
C CYS A 70 3.93 -6.60 4.41
N ALA A 71 4.73 -6.15 5.37
CA ALA A 71 5.03 -6.90 6.59
C ALA A 71 3.78 -7.14 7.44
N LEU A 72 2.91 -6.13 7.59
CA LEU A 72 1.64 -6.24 8.28
C LEU A 72 0.70 -7.24 7.58
N PHE A 73 0.62 -7.21 6.26
CA PHE A 73 -0.15 -8.21 5.50
C PHE A 73 0.42 -9.62 5.67
N PHE A 74 1.75 -9.79 5.63
CA PHE A 74 2.40 -11.08 5.90
C PHE A 74 2.07 -11.62 7.29
N TYR A 75 2.08 -10.75 8.29
CA TYR A 75 1.67 -11.11 9.65
C TYR A 75 0.18 -11.50 9.69
N ALA A 76 -0.68 -10.72 9.05
CA ALA A 76 -2.11 -10.96 8.97
C ALA A 76 -2.48 -12.28 8.26
N VAL A 77 -1.65 -12.77 7.32
CA VAL A 77 -1.87 -14.09 6.69
C VAL A 77 -2.03 -15.18 7.75
N ARG A 78 -1.22 -15.15 8.82
CA ARG A 78 -1.25 -16.17 9.88
C ARG A 78 -2.53 -16.16 10.72
N ILE A 79 -3.25 -15.04 10.74
CA ILE A 79 -4.43 -14.83 11.59
C ILE A 79 -5.70 -15.02 10.77
N LEU A 80 -5.80 -14.35 9.63
CA LEU A 80 -7.04 -14.25 8.86
C LEU A 80 -7.13 -15.32 7.75
N ASN A 81 -6.03 -15.69 7.11
CA ASN A 81 -6.00 -16.64 5.97
C ASN A 81 -7.00 -16.33 4.82
N GLU A 82 -7.42 -15.07 4.65
CA GLU A 82 -8.39 -14.68 3.61
C GLU A 82 -7.72 -14.29 2.28
N PRO A 83 -8.36 -14.53 1.11
CA PRO A 83 -7.82 -14.19 -0.21
C PRO A 83 -7.33 -12.73 -0.34
N GLN A 84 -8.09 -11.79 0.24
CA GLN A 84 -7.76 -10.37 0.25
C GLN A 84 -6.41 -10.05 0.91
N VAL A 85 -5.99 -10.84 1.89
CA VAL A 85 -4.73 -10.64 2.61
C VAL A 85 -3.55 -11.05 1.72
N TYR A 86 -3.67 -12.14 0.98
CA TYR A 86 -2.67 -12.57 -0.02
C TYR A 86 -2.54 -11.56 -1.16
N VAL A 87 -3.67 -11.00 -1.63
CA VAL A 87 -3.65 -9.91 -2.62
C VAL A 87 -2.90 -8.71 -2.05
N GLY A 88 -3.16 -8.34 -0.79
CA GLY A 88 -2.43 -7.29 -0.07
C GLY A 88 -0.91 -7.53 -0.04
N VAL A 89 -0.46 -8.73 0.33
CA VAL A 89 0.97 -9.11 0.29
C VAL A 89 1.55 -8.87 -1.10
N ALA A 90 0.89 -9.39 -2.15
CA ALA A 90 1.39 -9.29 -3.51
C ALA A 90 1.50 -7.83 -3.97
N VAL A 91 0.45 -7.02 -3.82
CA VAL A 91 0.48 -5.63 -4.31
C VAL A 91 1.49 -4.76 -3.56
N PHE A 92 1.63 -4.93 -2.25
CA PHE A 92 2.58 -4.15 -1.46
C PHE A 92 4.02 -4.62 -1.65
N LEU A 93 4.27 -5.91 -1.88
CA LEU A 93 5.59 -6.42 -2.24
C LEU A 93 6.05 -5.86 -3.60
N ILE A 94 5.18 -5.93 -4.61
CA ILE A 94 5.48 -5.40 -5.94
C ILE A 94 5.66 -3.88 -5.89
N ALA A 95 4.84 -3.15 -5.13
CA ALA A 95 5.01 -1.71 -4.93
C ALA A 95 6.37 -1.39 -4.31
N THR A 96 6.75 -2.09 -3.23
CA THR A 96 8.05 -1.91 -2.57
C THR A 96 9.21 -2.09 -3.55
N ALA A 97 9.20 -3.18 -4.32
CA ALA A 97 10.22 -3.46 -5.32
C ALA A 97 10.25 -2.42 -6.46
N ALA A 98 9.08 -2.00 -6.94
CA ALA A 98 8.97 -1.01 -8.01
C ALA A 98 9.54 0.35 -7.60
N PHE A 99 9.21 0.84 -6.40
CA PHE A 99 9.74 2.11 -5.90
C PHE A 99 11.24 2.04 -5.58
N ALA A 100 11.72 0.93 -5.01
CA ALA A 100 13.14 0.71 -4.79
C ALA A 100 13.93 0.72 -6.11
N GLY A 101 13.43 0.03 -7.13
CA GLY A 101 14.04 0.04 -8.47
C GLY A 101 14.09 1.42 -9.10
N GLN A 102 13.00 2.19 -9.01
CA GLN A 102 12.95 3.57 -9.51
C GLN A 102 13.93 4.50 -8.80
N LEU A 103 14.09 4.35 -7.49
CA LEU A 103 15.04 5.14 -6.71
C LEU A 103 16.49 4.85 -7.12
N VAL A 104 16.83 3.57 -7.34
CA VAL A 104 18.15 3.16 -7.84
C VAL A 104 18.43 3.75 -9.22
N GLN A 105 17.47 3.64 -10.16
CA GLN A 105 17.59 4.23 -11.50
C GLN A 105 17.80 5.74 -11.45
N LYS A 106 17.05 6.44 -10.59
CA LYS A 106 17.19 7.89 -10.39
C LYS A 106 18.56 8.28 -9.82
N LYS A 107 19.17 7.44 -8.99
CA LYS A 107 20.53 7.67 -8.48
C LYS A 107 21.57 7.50 -9.58
N GLN A 108 21.40 6.50 -10.44
CA GLN A 108 22.29 6.24 -11.59
C GLN A 108 22.22 7.36 -12.63
N SER A 109 21.05 7.94 -12.90
CA SER A 109 20.89 9.03 -13.89
C SER A 109 21.45 10.38 -13.44
N ARG A 110 21.92 10.50 -12.20
CA ARG A 110 22.52 11.72 -11.63
C ARG A 110 24.05 11.65 -11.54
N LEU A 111 24.63 10.49 -11.84
CA LEU A 111 26.07 10.24 -11.95
C LEU A 111 26.48 10.38 -13.43
#